data_AF-A0A7C1GLP6-F1
#
_entry.id   AF-A0A7C1GLP6-F1
#
_cell.length_a   1.000
_cell.length_b   1.000
_cell.length_c   1.000
_cell.angle_alpha   90.00
_cell.angle_beta   90.00
_cell.angle_gamma   90.00
#
_symmetry.space_group_name_H-M   'P 1'
#
loop_
_entity.id
_entity.type
_entity.pdbx_description
1 polymer ?
#
loop_
_entity_poly.entity_id
_entity_poly.type
_entity_poly.pdbx_seq_one_letter_code
_entity_poly.pdbx_strand_id
1 'polypeptide(L)'
;MAKRVFIIGGGSSLKGFDFKRLENEFTIACNVAFIDIKPTILVWIDGNFYEKYKNQIDKLDCLKFANIDSWRMNFKEDIQLYKPVEEFYGKEGLEKGIYVGKVASSLTGIAAISIAVALGYEPIYLLGFDGDNLHYHDRYDKPSEEISLKNDYYKTFKDYKIFNCSLQSKITQFPKININDVI
;
A
#
# COMPACT_ATOMS: atom_id res chain seq x y z
N MET A 1 9.71 19.64 -6.97
CA MET A 1 9.50 19.43 -5.52
C MET A 1 9.01 18.00 -5.33
N ALA A 2 9.59 17.25 -4.40
CA ALA A 2 9.01 15.97 -3.99
C ALA A 2 7.63 16.24 -3.38
N LYS A 3 6.63 15.43 -3.73
CA LYS A 3 5.27 15.55 -3.17
C LYS A 3 5.15 14.58 -2.01
N ARG A 4 4.48 14.99 -0.93
CA ARG A 4 4.09 14.05 0.13
C ARG A 4 3.04 13.07 -0.40
N VAL A 5 2.94 11.90 0.21
CA VAL A 5 1.90 10.92 -0.12
C VAL A 5 1.44 10.17 1.12
N PHE A 6 0.16 9.84 1.15
CA PHE A 6 -0.44 8.98 2.16
C PHE A 6 -0.69 7.59 1.56
N ILE A 7 -0.25 6.54 2.22
CA ILE A 7 -0.53 5.16 1.83
C ILE A 7 -1.54 4.59 2.80
N ILE A 8 -2.66 4.10 2.27
CA ILE A 8 -3.80 3.61 3.03
C ILE A 8 -3.82 2.07 2.94
N GLY A 9 -3.47 1.44 4.06
CA GLY A 9 -3.57 0.01 4.29
C GLY A 9 -4.97 -0.42 4.76
N GLY A 10 -5.04 -1.64 5.29
CA GLY A 10 -6.29 -2.26 5.74
C GLY A 10 -6.43 -2.40 7.25
N GLY A 11 -5.48 -1.92 8.05
CA GLY A 11 -5.39 -2.21 9.48
C GLY A 11 -6.49 -1.58 10.34
N SER A 12 -6.71 -2.17 11.51
CA SER A 12 -7.78 -1.82 12.47
C SER A 12 -7.71 -0.39 13.02
N SER A 13 -6.55 0.26 12.99
CA SER A 13 -6.38 1.65 13.43
C SER A 13 -7.22 2.67 12.65
N LEU A 14 -7.71 2.30 11.48
CA LEU A 14 -8.59 3.14 10.65
C LEU A 14 -10.08 3.00 11.01
N LYS A 15 -10.44 2.20 12.02
CA LYS A 15 -11.84 2.07 12.43
C LYS A 15 -12.38 3.43 12.90
N GLY A 16 -13.37 3.95 12.17
CA GLY A 16 -13.96 5.26 12.42
C GLY A 16 -13.12 6.45 11.92
N PHE A 17 -12.07 6.20 11.13
CA PHE A 17 -11.31 7.28 10.49
C PHE A 17 -12.15 7.98 9.42
N ASP A 18 -12.16 9.32 9.44
CA ASP A 18 -12.81 10.13 8.41
C ASP A 18 -11.88 10.29 7.20
N PHE A 19 -12.12 9.50 6.16
CA PHE A 19 -11.34 9.51 4.94
C PHE A 19 -11.48 10.80 4.11
N LYS A 20 -12.50 11.63 4.35
CA LYS A 20 -12.64 12.94 3.66
C LYS A 20 -11.49 13.88 3.93
N ARG A 21 -10.81 13.67 5.06
CA ARG A 21 -9.61 14.40 5.47
C ARG A 21 -8.44 14.26 4.46
N LEU A 22 -8.51 13.29 3.54
CA LEU A 22 -7.49 13.02 2.53
C LEU A 22 -7.91 13.45 1.10
N GLU A 23 -9.06 14.09 0.89
CA GLU A 23 -9.60 14.40 -0.45
C GLU A 23 -8.68 15.25 -1.33
N ASN A 24 -7.85 16.10 -0.72
CA ASN A 24 -6.92 16.99 -1.43
C ASN A 24 -5.47 16.48 -1.41
N GLU A 25 -5.25 15.24 -0.95
CA GLU A 25 -3.92 14.67 -0.81
C GLU A 25 -3.59 13.66 -1.91
N PHE A 26 -2.30 13.50 -2.18
CA PHE A 26 -1.82 12.37 -2.96
C PHE A 26 -1.96 11.10 -2.11
N THR A 27 -2.63 10.10 -2.65
CA THR A 27 -2.98 8.87 -1.92
C THR A 27 -2.67 7.62 -2.73
N ILE A 28 -2.17 6.60 -2.02
CA ILE A 28 -2.01 5.24 -2.54
C ILE A 28 -2.93 4.32 -1.75
N ALA A 29 -3.93 3.75 -2.41
CA ALA A 29 -4.79 2.73 -1.81
C ALA A 29 -4.18 1.33 -1.98
N CYS A 30 -4.12 0.57 -0.88
CA CYS A 30 -3.81 -0.85 -0.90
C CYS A 30 -5.11 -1.68 -0.91
N ASN A 31 -5.26 -2.56 -1.91
CA ASN A 31 -6.43 -3.43 -2.05
C ASN A 31 -7.74 -2.63 -1.87
N VAL A 32 -8.70 -3.16 -1.09
CA VAL A 32 -10.06 -2.59 -0.91
C VAL A 32 -10.12 -1.20 -0.28
N ALA A 33 -9.00 -0.61 0.15
CA ALA A 33 -8.97 0.78 0.61
C ALA A 33 -9.49 1.76 -0.45
N PHE A 34 -9.41 1.43 -1.74
CA PHE A 34 -9.96 2.24 -2.84
C PHE A 34 -11.48 2.45 -2.75
N ILE A 35 -12.20 1.66 -1.95
CA ILE A 35 -13.66 1.79 -1.81
C ILE A 35 -14.00 3.05 -0.99
N ASP A 36 -13.13 3.44 -0.05
CA ASP A 36 -13.38 4.52 0.89
C ASP A 36 -12.73 5.86 0.48
N ILE A 37 -11.88 5.85 -0.55
CA ILE A 37 -11.19 7.05 -1.07
C ILE A 37 -11.20 7.08 -2.60
N LYS A 38 -10.97 8.25 -3.19
CA LYS A 38 -10.57 8.37 -4.60
C LYS A 38 -9.03 8.41 -4.67
N PRO A 39 -8.34 7.27 -4.91
CA PRO A 39 -6.89 7.25 -4.81
C PRO A 39 -6.21 7.93 -6.00
N THR A 40 -4.99 8.44 -5.79
CA THR A 40 -4.08 8.76 -6.91
C THR A 40 -3.51 7.49 -7.54
N ILE A 41 -3.18 6.50 -6.71
CA ILE A 41 -2.62 5.22 -7.13
C ILE A 41 -3.35 4.08 -6.40
N LEU A 42 -3.73 3.02 -7.12
CA LEU A 42 -4.20 1.77 -6.54
C LEU A 42 -3.12 0.68 -6.72
N VAL A 43 -2.80 -0.03 -5.65
CA VAL A 43 -1.83 -1.13 -5.63
C VAL A 43 -2.47 -2.39 -5.07
N TRP A 44 -2.25 -3.53 -5.73
CA TRP A 44 -2.66 -4.84 -5.26
C TRP A 44 -1.73 -5.95 -5.76
N ILE A 45 -1.76 -7.09 -5.05
CA ILE A 45 -1.00 -8.29 -5.42
C ILE A 45 -1.93 -9.40 -5.92
N ASP A 46 -3.03 -9.64 -5.23
CA ASP A 46 -3.84 -10.84 -5.42
C ASP A 46 -4.73 -10.77 -6.67
N GLY A 47 -4.70 -11.82 -7.51
CA GLY A 47 -5.62 -11.94 -8.65
C GLY A 47 -7.09 -11.96 -8.21
N ASN A 48 -7.42 -12.73 -7.17
CA ASN A 48 -8.80 -12.82 -6.66
C ASN A 48 -9.37 -11.45 -6.25
N PHE A 49 -8.52 -10.51 -5.79
CA PHE A 49 -8.95 -9.15 -5.51
C PHE A 49 -9.39 -8.44 -6.80
N TYR A 50 -8.58 -8.48 -7.86
CA TYR A 50 -8.96 -7.87 -9.13
C TYR A 50 -10.20 -8.54 -9.71
N GLU A 51 -10.33 -9.87 -9.66
CA GLU A 51 -11.53 -10.58 -10.13
C GLU A 51 -12.80 -10.08 -9.43
N LYS A 52 -12.77 -10.00 -8.09
CA LYS A 52 -13.90 -9.56 -7.27
C LYS A 52 -14.29 -8.10 -7.55
N TYR A 53 -13.31 -7.23 -7.78
CA TYR A 53 -13.51 -5.78 -7.86
C TYR A 53 -13.32 -5.20 -9.27
N LYS A 54 -13.17 -6.03 -10.31
CA LYS A 54 -12.80 -5.65 -11.68
C LYS A 54 -13.60 -4.48 -12.21
N ASN A 55 -14.92 -4.59 -12.14
CA ASN A 55 -15.83 -3.56 -12.67
C ASN A 55 -15.68 -2.19 -11.99
N GLN A 56 -15.27 -2.16 -10.73
CA GLN A 56 -15.02 -0.90 -10.01
C GLN A 56 -13.63 -0.38 -10.35
N ILE A 57 -12.62 -1.25 -10.32
CA ILE A 57 -11.22 -0.91 -10.62
C ILE A 57 -11.07 -0.38 -12.05
N ASP A 58 -11.70 -1.01 -13.05
CA ASP A 58 -11.61 -0.63 -14.45
C ASP A 58 -12.21 0.76 -14.75
N LYS A 59 -13.07 1.26 -13.86
CA LYS A 59 -13.69 2.60 -13.91
C LYS A 59 -12.95 3.65 -13.08
N LEU A 60 -11.96 3.27 -12.27
CA LEU A 60 -11.18 4.23 -11.49
C LEU A 60 -10.30 5.06 -12.41
N ASP A 61 -10.40 6.37 -12.26
CA ASP A 61 -9.52 7.35 -12.87
C ASP A 61 -8.30 7.60 -11.96
N CYS A 62 -7.38 6.64 -11.97
CA CYS A 62 -6.14 6.66 -11.20
C CYS A 62 -5.07 5.77 -11.85
N LEU A 63 -3.81 5.91 -11.41
CA LEU A 63 -2.75 4.97 -11.75
C LEU A 63 -2.97 3.64 -11.04
N LYS A 64 -2.70 2.52 -11.71
CA LYS A 64 -2.99 1.18 -11.21
C LYS A 64 -1.74 0.33 -11.33
N PHE A 65 -1.30 -0.27 -10.24
CA PHE A 65 -0.15 -1.17 -10.21
C PHE A 65 -0.57 -2.53 -9.68
N ALA A 66 -0.29 -3.58 -10.46
CA ALA A 66 -0.62 -4.96 -10.11
C ALA A 66 0.61 -5.86 -10.21
N ASN A 67 0.70 -6.85 -9.33
CA ASN A 67 1.72 -7.88 -9.44
C ASN A 67 1.52 -8.69 -10.73
N ILE A 68 2.56 -8.82 -11.57
CA ILE A 68 2.52 -9.61 -12.81
C ILE A 68 2.15 -11.09 -12.58
N ASP A 69 2.43 -11.63 -11.39
CA ASP A 69 2.11 -13.02 -11.04
C ASP A 69 0.59 -13.26 -10.84
N SER A 70 -0.23 -12.22 -10.96
CA SER A 70 -1.67 -12.36 -11.14
C SER A 70 -2.07 -12.66 -12.60
N TRP A 71 -1.12 -13.14 -13.41
CA TRP A 71 -1.15 -13.46 -14.85
C TRP A 71 -2.35 -14.28 -15.38
N ARG A 72 -3.13 -14.93 -14.52
CA ARG A 72 -4.38 -15.60 -14.95
C ARG A 72 -5.52 -14.62 -15.23
N MET A 73 -5.29 -13.32 -15.05
CA MET A 73 -6.29 -12.27 -15.17
C MET A 73 -6.15 -11.52 -16.49
N ASN A 74 -7.28 -11.27 -17.15
CA ASN A 74 -7.38 -10.36 -18.27
C ASN A 74 -7.38 -8.91 -17.74
N PHE A 75 -6.19 -8.41 -17.42
CA PHE A 75 -5.99 -7.02 -17.06
C PHE A 75 -6.29 -6.10 -18.24
N LYS A 76 -6.82 -4.93 -17.92
CA LYS A 76 -6.95 -3.84 -18.88
C LYS A 76 -5.57 -3.21 -19.12
N GLU A 77 -5.32 -2.72 -20.34
CA GLU A 77 -4.02 -2.20 -20.78
C GLU A 77 -3.53 -0.99 -19.97
N ASP A 78 -4.41 -0.27 -19.26
CA ASP A 78 -4.05 0.87 -18.40
C ASP A 78 -3.44 0.45 -17.05
N ILE A 79 -3.37 -0.85 -16.76
CA ILE A 79 -2.80 -1.39 -15.52
C ILE A 79 -1.30 -1.64 -15.70
N GLN A 80 -0.48 -1.01 -14.86
CA GLN A 80 0.96 -1.19 -14.83
C GLN A 80 1.30 -2.48 -14.10
N LEU A 81 1.82 -3.47 -14.82
CA LEU A 81 2.24 -4.73 -14.22
C LEU A 81 3.67 -4.61 -13.71
N TYR A 82 3.90 -4.97 -12.44
CA TYR A 82 5.23 -5.00 -11.85
C TYR A 82 5.66 -6.42 -11.51
N LYS A 83 6.95 -6.69 -11.67
CA LYS A 83 7.57 -7.94 -11.19
C LYS A 83 7.88 -7.81 -9.69
N PRO A 84 7.40 -8.72 -8.83
CA PRO A 84 7.79 -8.75 -7.42
C PRO A 84 9.23 -9.25 -7.29
N VAL A 85 10.05 -8.57 -6.48
CA VAL A 85 11.46 -8.91 -6.24
C VAL A 85 11.83 -8.73 -4.76
N GLU A 86 12.97 -9.26 -4.36
CA GLU A 86 13.50 -9.13 -2.98
C GLU A 86 14.70 -8.18 -2.90
N GLU A 87 15.27 -7.78 -4.05
CA GLU A 87 16.58 -7.13 -4.13
C GLU A 87 16.52 -5.66 -4.56
N PHE A 88 15.56 -5.28 -5.42
CA PHE A 88 15.52 -3.93 -6.02
C PHE A 88 14.46 -3.03 -5.37
N TYR A 89 14.86 -1.82 -5.00
CA TYR A 89 14.03 -0.78 -4.41
C TYR A 89 14.58 0.59 -4.81
N GLY A 90 13.92 1.69 -4.40
CA GLY A 90 14.35 3.01 -4.88
C GLY A 90 13.93 3.25 -6.34
N LYS A 91 14.59 4.21 -7.00
CA LYS A 91 14.27 4.60 -8.39
C LYS A 91 14.37 3.45 -9.39
N GLU A 92 15.34 2.55 -9.21
CA GLU A 92 15.52 1.39 -10.12
C GLU A 92 14.40 0.36 -10.02
N GLY A 93 13.56 0.42 -8.98
CA GLY A 93 12.47 -0.53 -8.78
C GLY A 93 11.41 -0.49 -9.88
N LEU A 94 11.18 0.66 -10.51
CA LEU A 94 10.23 0.75 -11.63
C LEU A 94 10.68 -0.06 -12.85
N GLU A 95 11.99 -0.21 -13.05
CA GLU A 95 12.57 -0.90 -14.21
C GLU A 95 12.90 -2.36 -13.90
N LYS A 96 13.43 -2.63 -12.70
CA LYS A 96 13.98 -3.95 -12.33
C LYS A 96 13.02 -4.82 -11.54
N GLY A 97 11.95 -4.24 -11.01
CA GLY A 97 10.96 -4.92 -10.17
C GLY A 97 10.76 -4.22 -8.83
N ILE A 98 9.58 -4.44 -8.26
CA ILE A 98 9.13 -3.80 -7.03
C ILE A 98 9.44 -4.71 -5.85
N TYR A 99 10.19 -4.18 -4.87
CA TYR A 99 10.42 -4.87 -3.60
C TYR A 99 9.09 -5.15 -2.89
N VAL A 100 8.89 -6.39 -2.46
CA VAL A 100 7.65 -6.84 -1.79
C VAL A 100 7.89 -7.51 -0.43
N GLY A 101 9.13 -7.46 0.08
CA GLY A 101 9.56 -8.26 1.22
C GLY A 101 10.12 -9.59 0.73
N LYS A 102 9.40 -10.68 1.01
CA LYS A 102 9.66 -12.00 0.42
C LYS A 102 8.63 -12.30 -0.64
N VAL A 103 9.05 -12.77 -1.82
CA VAL A 103 8.12 -13.04 -2.94
C VAL A 103 7.04 -14.04 -2.52
N ALA A 104 7.43 -15.12 -1.84
CA ALA A 104 6.53 -16.17 -1.37
C ALA A 104 5.53 -15.72 -0.27
N SER A 105 5.73 -14.54 0.34
CA SER A 105 4.88 -14.00 1.41
C SER A 105 4.69 -12.49 1.26
N SER A 106 4.57 -12.06 0.00
CA SER A 106 4.55 -10.66 -0.42
C SER A 106 3.50 -9.83 0.29
N LEU A 107 3.82 -8.58 0.59
CA LEU A 107 2.91 -7.65 1.26
C LEU A 107 2.54 -6.48 0.35
N THR A 108 1.24 -6.28 0.12
CA THR A 108 0.75 -5.15 -0.70
C THR A 108 1.19 -3.80 -0.13
N GLY A 109 1.20 -3.65 1.21
CA GLY A 109 1.69 -2.44 1.87
C GLY A 109 3.18 -2.16 1.59
N ILE A 110 4.03 -3.20 1.51
CA ILE A 110 5.44 -3.04 1.14
C ILE A 110 5.55 -2.65 -0.34
N ALA A 111 4.80 -3.31 -1.23
CA ALA A 111 4.76 -2.94 -2.65
C ALA A 111 4.39 -1.47 -2.86
N ALA A 112 3.38 -0.98 -2.13
CA ALA A 112 2.96 0.42 -2.17
C ALA A 112 4.06 1.38 -1.69
N ILE A 113 4.78 1.05 -0.61
CA ILE A 113 5.94 1.83 -0.14
C ILE A 113 7.03 1.86 -1.21
N SER A 114 7.37 0.70 -1.79
CA SER A 114 8.36 0.59 -2.87
C SER A 114 8.01 1.46 -4.07
N ILE A 115 6.75 1.42 -4.53
CA ILE A 115 6.25 2.23 -5.64
C ILE A 115 6.33 3.73 -5.28
N ALA A 116 5.91 4.12 -4.08
CA ALA A 116 5.99 5.51 -3.63
C ALA A 116 7.43 6.04 -3.65
N VAL A 117 8.35 5.24 -3.10
CA VAL A 117 9.78 5.52 -3.08
C VAL A 117 10.34 5.63 -4.50
N ALA A 118 9.99 4.71 -5.40
CA ALA A 118 10.51 4.70 -6.76
C ALA A 118 10.01 5.89 -7.59
N LEU A 119 8.79 6.35 -7.33
CA LEU A 119 8.19 7.57 -7.91
C LEU A 119 8.71 8.87 -7.27
N GLY A 120 9.53 8.78 -6.22
CA GLY A 120 10.15 9.94 -5.57
C GLY A 120 9.21 10.74 -4.66
N TYR A 121 8.18 10.09 -4.11
CA TYR A 121 7.35 10.71 -3.06
C TYR A 121 8.15 10.83 -1.75
N GLU A 122 8.10 12.01 -1.14
CA GLU A 122 8.77 12.30 0.12
C GLU A 122 8.14 13.54 0.77
N PRO A 123 7.72 13.51 2.06
CA PRO A 123 7.64 12.33 2.93
C PRO A 123 6.48 11.37 2.59
N ILE A 124 6.54 10.15 3.10
CA ILE A 124 5.51 9.12 2.97
C ILE A 124 4.85 8.90 4.34
N TYR A 125 3.52 8.92 4.39
CA TYR A 125 2.73 8.71 5.60
C TYR A 125 1.90 7.44 5.49
N LEU A 126 1.98 6.56 6.49
CA LEU A 126 1.32 5.26 6.49
C LEU A 126 0.08 5.27 7.39
N LEU A 127 -1.08 4.93 6.85
CA LEU A 127 -2.36 4.80 7.56
C LEU A 127 -2.85 3.36 7.50
N GLY A 128 -3.24 2.76 8.64
CA GLY A 128 -3.71 1.37 8.66
C GLY A 128 -2.59 0.35 8.47
N PHE A 129 -1.36 0.71 8.87
CA PHE A 129 -0.18 -0.15 8.87
C PHE A 129 0.05 -0.63 10.30
N ASP A 130 -0.84 -1.49 10.80
CA ASP A 130 -0.88 -1.89 12.21
C ASP A 130 0.02 -3.09 12.53
N GLY A 131 0.29 -3.94 11.55
CA GLY A 131 1.01 -5.20 11.78
C GLY A 131 0.23 -6.23 12.60
N ASP A 132 -1.06 -6.01 12.87
CA ASP A 132 -1.97 -7.00 13.45
C ASP A 132 -2.71 -7.80 12.36
N ASN A 133 -3.63 -8.66 12.79
CA ASN A 133 -4.46 -9.49 11.91
C ASN A 133 -5.89 -8.95 11.74
N LEU A 134 -6.13 -7.69 12.09
CA LEU A 134 -7.46 -7.09 12.13
C LEU A 134 -7.62 -6.03 11.03
N HIS A 135 -8.83 -5.95 10.49
CA HIS A 135 -9.21 -4.94 9.52
C HIS A 135 -10.15 -3.89 10.12
N TYR A 136 -10.13 -2.67 9.57
CA TYR A 136 -11.13 -1.65 9.94
C TYR A 136 -12.51 -1.89 9.33
N HIS A 137 -12.64 -2.89 8.44
CA HIS A 137 -13.83 -3.23 7.68
C HIS A 137 -14.05 -4.76 7.63
N ASP A 138 -15.24 -5.19 7.21
CA ASP A 138 -15.62 -6.61 7.13
C ASP A 138 -15.66 -7.16 5.68
N ARG A 139 -14.88 -6.58 4.76
CA ARG A 139 -14.90 -6.92 3.30
C ARG A 139 -14.15 -8.21 2.92
N TYR A 140 -13.47 -8.82 3.87
CA TYR A 140 -12.77 -10.10 3.72
C TYR A 140 -13.40 -11.16 4.62
N ASP A 141 -13.57 -12.35 4.09
CA ASP A 141 -14.21 -13.47 4.81
C ASP A 141 -13.29 -14.11 5.85
N LYS A 142 -11.99 -13.76 5.85
CA LYS A 142 -10.97 -14.29 6.74
C LYS A 142 -10.16 -13.15 7.35
N PRO A 143 -9.72 -13.29 8.62
CA PRO A 143 -8.75 -12.36 9.20
C PRO A 143 -7.44 -12.39 8.39
N SER A 144 -6.70 -11.29 8.39
CA SER A 144 -5.38 -11.28 7.75
C SER A 144 -4.38 -12.13 8.53
N GLU A 145 -3.24 -12.42 7.92
CA GLU A 145 -2.08 -12.92 8.67
C GLU A 145 -1.60 -11.81 9.63
N GLU A 146 -1.09 -12.18 10.80
CA GLU A 146 -0.42 -11.19 11.66
C GLU A 146 0.94 -10.80 11.05
N ILE A 147 1.03 -9.57 10.55
CA ILE A 147 2.20 -9.09 9.79
C ILE A 147 3.36 -8.64 10.71
N SER A 148 3.15 -8.49 12.03
CA SER A 148 4.17 -8.04 13.00
C SER A 148 5.46 -8.88 12.96
N LEU A 149 5.34 -10.16 12.61
CA LEU A 149 6.47 -11.09 12.45
C LEU A 149 7.36 -10.77 11.22
N LYS A 150 6.87 -9.93 10.30
CA LYS A 150 7.55 -9.52 9.06
C LYS A 150 8.13 -8.10 9.14
N ASN A 151 8.34 -7.59 10.36
CA ASN A 151 8.91 -6.26 10.61
C ASN A 151 10.23 -6.02 9.85
N ASP A 152 11.04 -7.07 9.66
CA ASP A 152 12.32 -6.99 8.95
C ASP A 152 12.18 -6.56 7.49
N TYR A 153 11.02 -6.75 6.85
CA TYR A 153 10.83 -6.32 5.45
C TYR A 153 10.81 -4.79 5.33
N TYR A 154 10.44 -4.08 6.40
CA TYR A 154 10.39 -2.62 6.39
C TYR A 154 11.77 -1.98 6.57
N LYS A 155 12.78 -2.73 7.08
CA LYS A 155 14.15 -2.24 7.28
C LYS A 155 14.78 -1.70 5.99
N THR A 156 14.39 -2.24 4.84
CA THR A 156 14.81 -1.82 3.51
C THR A 156 14.60 -0.31 3.28
N PHE A 157 13.59 0.28 3.92
CA PHE A 157 13.24 1.69 3.72
C PHE A 157 13.66 2.61 4.87
N LYS A 158 14.52 2.15 5.79
CA LYS A 158 14.90 2.91 7.00
C LYS A 158 15.49 4.31 6.72
N ASP A 159 16.10 4.49 5.55
CA ASP A 159 16.77 5.74 5.16
C ASP A 159 15.83 6.71 4.43
N TYR A 160 14.57 6.34 4.19
CA TYR A 160 13.55 7.20 3.60
C TYR A 160 12.71 7.88 4.69
N LYS A 161 12.19 9.08 4.39
CA LYS A 161 11.28 9.81 5.30
C LYS A 161 9.88 9.19 5.28
N ILE A 162 9.73 8.10 6.01
CA ILE A 162 8.49 7.35 6.15
C ILE A 162 8.02 7.45 7.61
N PHE A 163 6.75 7.77 7.81
CA PHE A 163 6.14 7.88 9.13
C PHE A 163 4.91 6.99 9.23
N ASN A 164 4.78 6.28 10.35
CA ASN A 164 3.57 5.51 10.63
C ASN A 164 2.58 6.34 11.43
N CYS A 165 1.40 6.61 10.86
CA CYS A 165 0.33 7.37 11.51
C CYS A 165 -0.56 6.50 12.42
N SER A 166 -0.39 5.18 12.38
CA SER A 166 -1.02 4.25 13.31
C SER A 166 -0.20 4.16 14.59
N LEU A 167 -0.50 5.00 15.59
CA LEU A 167 0.30 5.14 16.82
C LEU A 167 0.42 3.83 17.62
N GLN A 168 -0.62 2.99 17.57
CA GLN A 168 -0.68 1.67 18.21
C GLN A 168 -0.02 0.54 17.39
N SER A 169 0.50 0.85 16.20
CA SER A 169 1.07 -0.15 15.30
C SER A 169 2.17 -0.99 15.95
N LYS A 170 2.17 -2.29 15.65
CA LYS A 170 3.25 -3.24 15.96
C LYS A 170 4.41 -3.16 14.96
N ILE A 171 4.30 -2.34 13.91
CA ILE A 171 5.41 -2.05 13.00
C ILE A 171 6.34 -1.04 13.67
N THR A 172 7.61 -1.41 13.83
CA THR A 172 8.59 -0.65 14.63
C THR A 172 9.68 0.03 13.81
N GLN A 173 9.74 -0.23 12.50
CA GLN A 173 10.83 0.26 11.65
C GLN A 173 10.72 1.74 11.26
N PHE A 174 9.56 2.37 11.50
CA PHE A 174 9.33 3.77 11.15
C PHE A 174 8.95 4.59 12.38
N PRO A 175 9.40 5.87 12.45
CA PRO A 175 8.90 6.79 13.46
C PRO A 175 7.38 6.92 13.37
N LYS A 176 6.74 7.08 14.52
CA LYS A 176 5.29 7.29 14.62
C LYS A 176 4.97 8.78 14.73
N ILE A 177 3.90 9.23 14.08
CA ILE A 177 3.43 10.61 14.14
C ILE A 177 1.90 10.66 14.18
N ASN A 178 1.30 11.63 14.86
CA ASN A 178 -0.14 11.77 14.81
C ASN A 178 -0.57 12.26 13.43
N ILE A 179 -1.61 11.66 12.84
CA ILE A 179 -2.15 12.12 11.56
C ILE A 179 -2.58 13.59 11.61
N ASN A 180 -3.06 14.07 12.76
CA ASN A 180 -3.47 15.46 12.96
C ASN A 180 -2.32 16.47 12.84
N ASP A 181 -1.06 16.03 12.97
CA ASP A 181 0.10 16.90 12.89
C ASP A 181 0.60 17.07 11.44
N VAL A 182 0.04 16.31 10.49
CA VAL A 182 0.56 16.22 9.12
C VAL A 182 -0.50 16.42 8.03
N ILE A 183 -1.76 16.60 8.39
CA ILE A 183 -2.83 16.93 7.44
C ILE A 183 -3.36 18.35 7.65
#